data_AF-A0A3D5RB45-F1
#
_entry.id   AF-A0A3D5RB45-F1
#
_cell.length_a   1.000
_cell.length_b   1.000
_cell.length_c   1.000
_cell.angle_alpha   90.00
_cell.angle_beta   90.00
_cell.angle_gamma   90.00
#
_symmetry.space_group_name_H-M   'P 1'
#
loop_
_entity.id
_entity.type
_entity.pdbx_description
1 polymer ?
#
loop_
_entity_poly.entity_id
_entity_poly.type
_entity_poly.pdbx_seq_one_letter_code
_entity_poly.pdbx_strand_id
1 'polypeptide(L)' 'TYPSLRDLDEEVDVVNFVVNPSIGIEILKECIELGIKNIWLQPGTRSQEIKDLARENEINVVNSCVLVEL' A
#
# COMPACT_ATOMS: atom_id res chain seq x y z
N THR A 1 -12.30 -4.92 -12.59
CA THR A 1 -11.45 -4.97 -11.38
C THR A 1 -10.44 -6.07 -11.59
N TYR A 2 -9.25 -5.92 -11.02
CA TYR A 2 -8.21 -6.95 -11.05
C TYR A 2 -8.20 -7.70 -9.71
N PRO A 3 -7.96 -9.02 -9.68
CA PRO A 3 -7.90 -9.79 -8.43
C PRO A 3 -6.62 -9.55 -7.63
N SER A 4 -5.49 -9.23 -8.27
CA SER A 4 -4.20 -8.92 -7.63
C SER A 4 -3.47 -7.78 -8.36
N LEU A 5 -2.49 -7.17 -7.69
CA LEU A 5 -1.54 -6.25 -8.34
C LEU A 5 -0.70 -6.94 -9.40
N ARG A 6 -0.53 -8.27 -9.32
CA ARG A 6 0.22 -9.08 -10.29
C ARG A 6 -0.49 -9.22 -11.64
N ASP A 7 -1.79 -8.95 -11.69
CA ASP A 7 -2.60 -9.03 -12.91
C ASP A 7 -2.60 -7.72 -13.71
N LEU A 8 -1.85 -6.71 -13.26
CA LEU A 8 -1.68 -5.44 -13.96
C LEU A 8 -0.51 -5.54 -14.94
N ASP A 9 -0.77 -5.20 -16.20
CA ASP A 9 0.27 -5.10 -17.25
C ASP A 9 1.03 -3.76 -17.18
N GLU A 10 0.56 -2.81 -16.37
CA GLU A 10 1.09 -1.45 -16.25
C GLU A 10 2.05 -1.33 -15.04
N GLU A 11 3.05 -0.45 -15.17
CA GLU A 11 3.90 -0.10 -14.02
C GLU A 11 3.12 0.73 -13.00
N VAL A 12 3.23 0.35 -11.72
CA VAL A 12 2.51 1.00 -10.62
C VAL A 12 3.45 1.86 -9.79
N ASP A 13 3.26 3.18 -9.84
CA ASP A 13 4.05 4.12 -9.05
C ASP A 13 3.65 4.14 -7.57
N VAL A 14 2.35 4.07 -7.28
CA VAL A 14 1.79 4.18 -5.93
C VAL A 14 0.53 3.34 -5.78
N VAL A 15 0.39 2.67 -4.62
CA VAL A 15 -0.84 1.94 -4.25
C VAL A 15 -1.57 2.68 -3.13
N ASN A 16 -2.84 3.03 -3.37
CA ASN A 16 -3.72 3.67 -2.39
C ASN A 16 -4.58 2.64 -1.67
N PHE A 17 -4.35 2.45 -0.37
CA PHE A 17 -5.00 1.42 0.40
C PHE A 17 -6.27 1.97 1.04
N VAL A 18 -7.41 1.41 0.63
CA VAL A 18 -8.75 1.73 1.14
C VAL A 18 -9.43 0.44 1.62
N VAL A 19 -8.73 -0.28 2.49
CA VAL A 19 -9.11 -1.61 2.99
C VAL A 19 -8.90 -1.68 4.49
N ASN A 20 -9.38 -2.74 5.15
CA ASN A 20 -9.00 -2.97 6.55
C ASN A 20 -7.50 -3.35 6.67
N PRO A 21 -6.91 -3.28 7.86
CA PRO A 21 -5.47 -3.53 8.02
C PRO A 21 -5.01 -4.95 7.65
N SER A 22 -5.83 -5.99 7.87
CA SER A 22 -5.41 -7.37 7.57
C SER A 22 -5.24 -7.57 6.06
N ILE A 23 -6.16 -7.02 5.25
CA ILE A 23 -6.01 -7.02 3.78
C ILE A 23 -4.82 -6.14 3.37
N GLY A 24 -4.63 -4.99 4.03
CA GLY A 24 -3.50 -4.11 3.75
C GLY A 24 -2.13 -4.77 3.95
N ILE A 25 -1.99 -5.66 4.92
CA ILE A 25 -0.74 -6.41 5.12
C ILE A 25 -0.45 -7.32 3.92
N GLU A 26 -1.46 -8.05 3.43
CA GLU A 26 -1.28 -8.94 2.27
C GLU A 26 -0.95 -8.14 0.99
N ILE A 27 -1.65 -7.03 0.75
CA ILE A 27 -1.36 -6.15 -0.39
C ILE A 27 0.06 -5.55 -0.29
N LEU A 28 0.52 -5.17 0.90
CA LEU A 28 1.88 -4.66 1.09
C LEU A 28 2.94 -5.70 0.76
N LYS A 29 2.71 -6.99 1.05
CA LYS A 29 3.60 -8.08 0.61
C LYS A 29 3.67 -8.15 -0.91
N GLU A 30 2.55 -8.02 -1.61
CA GLU A 30 2.57 -7.95 -3.09
C GLU A 30 3.35 -6.74 -3.59
N CYS A 31 3.19 -5.57 -2.96
CA CYS A 31 3.96 -4.37 -3.32
C CYS A 31 5.47 -4.62 -3.20
N ILE A 32 5.90 -5.29 -2.11
CA ILE A 32 7.30 -5.64 -1.88
C ILE A 32 7.81 -6.58 -2.98
N GLU A 33 7.06 -7.65 -3.29
CA GLU A 33 7.42 -8.63 -4.33
C GLU A 33 7.51 -8.01 -5.72
N LEU A 34 6.60 -7.07 -6.03
CA LEU A 34 6.55 -6.37 -7.31
C LEU A 34 7.49 -5.16 -7.37
N GLY A 35 8.20 -4.85 -6.29
CA GLY A 35 9.13 -3.72 -6.22
C GLY A 35 8.46 -2.34 -6.18
N ILE A 36 7.15 -2.26 -5.91
CA ILE A 36 6.41 -1.00 -5.79
C ILE A 36 6.87 -0.29 -4.52
N LYS A 37 7.36 0.94 -4.64
CA LYS A 37 8.03 1.65 -3.53
C LYS A 37 7.17 2.65 -2.78
N ASN A 38 5.98 2.99 -3.27
CA ASN A 38 5.15 4.03 -2.64
C ASN A 38 3.78 3.49 -2.29
N ILE A 39 3.34 3.72 -1.06
CA ILE A 39 1.99 3.38 -0.60
C ILE A 39 1.33 4.57 0.09
N TRP A 40 0.00 4.64 -0.02
CA TRP A 40 -0.83 5.61 0.66
C TRP A 40 -1.84 4.91 1.55
N LEU A 41 -1.81 5.19 2.86
CA LEU A 41 -2.69 4.57 3.84
C LEU A 41 -3.84 5.51 4.23
N GLN A 42 -5.02 5.26 3.68
CA GLN A 42 -6.23 5.99 4.07
C GLN A 42 -6.60 5.73 5.54
N PRO A 43 -7.38 6.64 6.17
CA PRO A 43 -7.98 6.36 7.47
C PRO A 43 -8.72 5.00 7.45
N GLY A 44 -8.48 4.16 8.46
CA GLY A 44 -9.06 2.82 8.56
C GLY A 44 -8.16 1.66 8.10
N THR A 45 -7.15 1.93 7.26
CA THR A 45 -6.16 0.90 6.87
C THR A 45 -4.93 0.88 7.78
N ARG A 46 -4.62 2.00 8.40
CA ARG A 46 -3.38 2.20 9.16
C ARG A 46 -3.26 1.19 10.31
N SER A 47 -2.11 0.52 10.41
CA SER A 47 -1.71 -0.30 11.56
C SER A 47 -0.22 -0.16 11.85
N GLN A 48 0.20 -0.56 13.04
CA GLN A 48 1.62 -0.58 13.40
C GLN A 48 2.39 -1.60 12.55
N GLU A 49 1.80 -2.78 12.35
CA GLU A 49 2.37 -3.86 11.54
C GLU A 49 2.65 -3.44 10.09
N ILE A 50 1.71 -2.74 9.42
CA ILE A 50 1.92 -2.22 8.07
C ILE A 50 3.08 -1.21 8.05
N LYS A 51 3.17 -0.34 9.06
CA LYS A 51 4.22 0.67 9.12
C LYS A 51 5.60 0.05 9.34
N ASP A 52 5.69 -0.98 10.17
CA ASP A 52 6.94 -1.66 10.46
C ASP A 52 7.40 -2.49 9.25
N LEU A 53 6.50 -3.27 8.64
CA LEU A 53 6.79 -4.01 7.42
C LEU A 53 7.22 -3.09 6.27
N ALA A 54 6.55 -1.94 6.10
CA ALA A 54 6.92 -0.95 5.10
C ALA A 54 8.31 -0.36 5.37
N ARG A 55 8.63 -0.04 6.63
CA ARG A 55 9.95 0.50 7.01
C ARG A 55 11.06 -0.51 6.76
N GLU A 56 10.86 -1.78 7.14
CA GLU A 56 11.85 -2.86 6.95
C GLU A 56 12.18 -3.13 5.49
N ASN A 57 11.26 -2.82 4.57
CA ASN A 57 11.41 -3.04 3.13
C ASN A 57 11.63 -1.74 2.34
N GLU A 58 11.99 -0.65 3.02
CA GLU A 58 12.30 0.66 2.42
C GLU A 58 11.15 1.19 1.53
N ILE A 59 9.91 1.00 1.98
CA ILE A 59 8.69 1.49 1.33
C ILE A 59 8.35 2.89 1.85
N ASN A 60 8.08 3.82 0.94
CA ASN A 60 7.61 5.16 1.25
C ASN A 60 6.13 5.12 1.62
N VAL A 61 5.76 5.66 2.79
CA VAL A 61 4.39 5.63 3.30
C VAL A 61 3.83 7.04 3.48
N VAL A 62 2.72 7.33 2.78
CA VAL A 62 1.89 8.51 3.06
C VAL A 62 0.75 8.11 3.99
N ASN A 63 0.65 8.76 5.15
CA ASN A 63 -0.35 8.47 6.19
C ASN A 63 -1.42 9.57 6.29
N SER A 64 -2.07 9.91 5.19
CA SER A 64 -3.10 10.95 5.17
C SER A 64 -4.32 10.56 4.34
N CYS A 65 -5.33 11.43 4.28
CA CYS A 65 -6.48 11.26 3.37
C CYS A 65 -6.14 11.83 2.00
N VAL A 66 -6.29 11.05 0.93
CA VAL A 66 -5.96 11.53 -0.43
C VAL A 66 -6.87 12.68 -0.87
N LEU A 67 -8.07 12.79 -0.31
CA LEU A 67 -9.00 13.86 -0.66
C LEU A 67 -8.73 15.19 0.08
N VAL A 68 -7.85 15.20 1.08
CA VAL A 68 -7.54 16.38 1.90
C VAL A 68 -6.17 16.97 1.60
N GLU A 69 -5.21 16.14 1.19
CA GLU A 69 -3.82 16.56 0.90
C GLU A 69 -3.60 17.08 -0.52
N LEU A 70 -4.67 17.35 -1.29
CA LEU A 70 -4.60 17.86 -2.67
C LEU A 70 -4.53 19.39 -2.72
#